data_AF-A0A7J5F0K3-F1
#
_entry.id   AF-A0A7J5F0K3-F1
#
_cell.length_a   1.000
_cell.length_b   1.000
_cell.length_c   1.000
_cell.angle_alpha   90.00
_cell.angle_beta   90.00
_cell.angle_gamma   90.00
#
_symmetry.space_group_name_H-M   'P 1'
#
loop_
_entity.id
_entity.type
_entity.pdbx_description
1 polymer ?
#
loop_
_entity_poly.entity_id
_entity_poly.type
_entity_poly.pdbx_seq_one_letter_code
_entity_poly.pdbx_strand_id
1 'polypeptide(L)'
;MSYSYFAGTFRCLAGGHEHRASITTKVESDPGAVLVAGAELPADVADMAISHFAVQEPHGARTFNILERWDCPTCGSAEWIEVVVEDGIVQAFATVPLDLGTFRRATYVSEAIIHVYEDRTGESLYVGTEIRRGWQERLIAALENGKQR
;
A
#
# COMPACT_ATOMS: atom_id res chain seq x y z
N MET A 1 11.30 13.24 10.06
CA MET A 1 10.99 12.16 9.10
C MET A 1 11.07 12.75 7.72
N SER A 2 11.83 12.11 6.86
CA SER A 2 11.90 12.48 5.45
C SER A 2 11.06 11.50 4.65
N TYR A 3 10.47 11.98 3.56
CA TYR A 3 9.58 11.18 2.73
C TYR A 3 10.17 11.01 1.34
N SER A 4 9.90 9.85 0.75
CA SER A 4 10.13 9.58 -0.67
C SER A 4 8.78 9.63 -1.39
N TYR A 5 8.80 9.60 -2.71
CA TYR A 5 7.58 9.73 -3.51
C TYR A 5 7.53 8.69 -4.60
N PHE A 6 6.42 7.96 -4.71
CA PHE A 6 6.12 7.19 -5.92
C PHE A 6 5.43 8.10 -6.92
N ALA A 7 6.06 8.34 -8.06
CA ALA A 7 5.56 9.22 -9.11
C ALA A 7 5.18 8.44 -10.36
N GLY A 8 3.97 8.70 -10.85
CA GLY A 8 3.43 8.00 -12.01
C GLY A 8 2.19 8.67 -12.58
N THR A 9 1.54 7.96 -13.51
CA THR A 9 0.21 8.31 -14.01
C THR A 9 -0.79 7.31 -13.42
N PHE A 10 -1.75 7.80 -12.64
CA PHE A 10 -2.75 6.99 -11.97
C PHE A 10 -4.12 7.27 -12.56
N ARG A 11 -4.89 6.20 -12.78
CA ARG A 11 -6.23 6.26 -13.35
C ARG A 11 -7.24 5.94 -12.25
N CYS A 12 -8.05 6.93 -11.89
CA CYS A 12 -9.13 6.77 -10.93
C CYS A 12 -10.12 5.70 -11.40
N LEU A 13 -10.44 4.75 -10.53
CA LEU A 13 -11.38 3.66 -10.84
C LEU A 13 -12.84 4.12 -10.81
N ALA A 14 -13.18 5.08 -9.95
CA ALA A 14 -14.53 5.61 -9.84
C ALA A 14 -14.94 6.51 -11.03
N GLY A 15 -14.09 7.49 -11.37
CA GLY A 15 -14.41 8.53 -12.38
C GLY A 15 -13.66 8.37 -13.71
N GLY A 16 -12.66 7.50 -13.81
CA GLY A 16 -11.86 7.31 -15.02
C GLY A 16 -10.84 8.42 -15.31
N HIS A 17 -10.67 9.39 -14.40
CA HIS A 17 -9.71 10.49 -14.55
C HIS A 17 -8.26 10.01 -14.42
N GLU A 18 -7.40 10.51 -15.29
CA GLU A 18 -5.95 10.23 -15.24
C GLU A 18 -5.19 11.42 -14.67
N HIS A 19 -4.29 11.14 -13.73
CA HIS A 19 -3.50 12.16 -13.05
C HIS A 19 -2.03 11.77 -13.04
N ARG A 20 -1.17 12.71 -13.42
CA ARG A 20 0.24 12.64 -13.05
C ARG A 20 0.36 13.11 -11.61
N ALA A 21 0.76 12.21 -10.71
CA ALA A 21 0.84 12.52 -9.30
C ALA A 21 2.06 11.85 -8.66
N SER A 22 2.42 12.37 -7.49
CA SER A 22 3.42 11.82 -6.59
C SER A 22 2.74 11.46 -5.28
N ILE A 23 2.86 10.21 -4.87
CA ILE A 23 2.30 9.72 -3.60
C ILE A 23 3.45 9.62 -2.61
N THR A 24 3.27 10.30 -1.47
CA THR A 24 4.23 10.25 -0.37
C THR A 24 4.31 8.82 0.15
N THR A 25 5.51 8.27 0.17
CA THR A 25 5.82 6.97 0.78
C THR A 25 6.94 7.14 1.79
N LYS A 26 6.92 6.31 2.83
CA LYS A 26 7.99 6.27 3.83
C LYS A 26 8.98 5.19 3.41
N VAL A 27 9.97 5.59 2.61
CA VAL A 27 11.11 4.75 2.22
C VAL A 27 12.34 5.42 2.82
N GLU A 28 12.87 4.88 3.93
CA GLU A 28 13.77 5.62 4.84
C GLU A 28 15.19 5.84 4.31
N SER A 29 15.63 5.05 3.34
CA SER A 29 17.03 5.02 2.89
C SER A 29 17.44 6.23 2.03
N ASP A 30 16.51 6.90 1.34
CA ASP A 30 16.79 8.12 0.57
C ASP A 30 15.67 9.18 0.68
N PRO A 31 15.70 10.00 1.75
CA PRO A 31 14.91 11.22 1.92
C PRO A 31 14.72 12.09 0.65
N GLY A 32 13.51 12.10 0.08
CA GLY A 32 13.15 13.00 -1.03
C GLY A 32 13.30 12.38 -2.42
N ALA A 33 13.68 11.10 -2.51
CA ALA A 33 13.73 10.37 -3.77
C ALA A 33 12.36 10.36 -4.46
N VAL A 34 12.35 10.58 -5.78
CA VAL A 34 11.17 10.43 -6.63
C VAL A 34 11.32 9.15 -7.44
N LEU A 35 10.60 8.13 -7.03
CA LEU A 35 10.63 6.78 -7.57
C LEU A 35 9.62 6.65 -8.71
N VAL A 36 10.11 6.42 -9.91
CA VAL A 36 9.32 6.17 -11.13
C VAL A 36 9.55 4.74 -11.60
N ALA A 37 8.76 4.26 -12.57
CA ALA A 37 9.01 2.96 -13.18
C ALA A 37 10.41 2.92 -13.82
N GLY A 38 11.16 1.85 -13.56
CA GLY A 38 12.57 1.67 -13.91
C GLY A 38 13.56 2.20 -12.87
N ALA A 39 13.12 2.90 -11.83
CA ALA A 39 14.01 3.37 -10.77
C ALA A 39 14.38 2.25 -9.80
N GLU A 40 15.61 2.29 -9.29
CA GLU A 40 16.01 1.50 -8.12
C GLU A 40 15.20 1.94 -6.90
N LEU A 41 14.64 0.97 -6.19
CA LEU A 41 14.06 1.18 -4.88
C LEU A 41 15.21 1.17 -3.87
N PRO A 42 15.48 2.28 -3.18
CA PRO A 42 16.62 2.37 -2.29
C PRO A 42 16.43 1.61 -0.97
N ALA A 43 15.26 1.00 -0.73
CA ALA A 43 14.94 0.28 0.50
C ALA A 43 14.93 -1.23 0.28
N ASP A 44 15.39 -1.94 1.29
CA ASP A 44 15.22 -3.39 1.37
C ASP A 44 13.94 -3.77 2.14
N VAL A 45 13.74 -5.08 2.29
CA VAL A 45 12.62 -5.68 3.00
C VAL A 45 12.53 -5.23 4.48
N ALA A 46 13.66 -5.01 5.14
CA ALA A 46 13.71 -4.59 6.53
C ALA A 46 13.34 -3.11 6.67
N ASP A 47 13.83 -2.26 5.77
CA ASP A 47 13.46 -0.84 5.71
C ASP A 47 11.95 -0.67 5.51
N MET A 48 11.37 -1.46 4.59
CA MET A 48 9.93 -1.43 4.33
C MET A 48 9.09 -1.86 5.53
N ALA A 49 9.59 -2.78 6.37
CA ALA A 49 8.89 -3.24 7.56
C ALA A 49 8.86 -2.20 8.70
N ILE A 50 9.72 -1.17 8.65
CA ILE A 50 9.71 -0.05 9.61
C ILE A 50 8.55 0.90 9.31
N SER A 51 8.24 1.09 8.03
CA SER A 51 7.34 2.14 7.57
C SER A 51 5.98 1.64 7.06
N HIS A 52 5.85 0.34 6.85
CA HIS A 52 4.65 -0.31 6.33
C HIS A 52 4.26 -1.51 7.18
N PHE A 53 2.99 -1.91 7.06
CA PHE A 53 2.51 -3.15 7.63
C PHE A 53 2.80 -4.31 6.69
N ALA A 54 3.53 -5.31 7.18
CA ALA A 54 3.72 -6.56 6.45
C ALA A 54 2.40 -7.35 6.39
N VAL A 55 1.94 -7.64 5.18
CA VAL A 55 0.76 -8.48 4.90
C VAL A 55 1.19 -9.92 4.66
N GLN A 56 2.24 -10.10 3.86
CA GLN A 56 2.90 -11.37 3.64
C GLN A 56 4.37 -11.28 4.05
N GLU A 57 4.93 -12.41 4.46
CA GLU A 57 6.34 -12.47 4.80
C GLU A 57 7.19 -12.44 3.52
N PRO A 58 8.09 -11.46 3.35
CA PRO A 58 8.82 -11.22 2.10
C PRO A 58 10.03 -12.15 1.87
N HIS A 59 10.16 -13.27 2.59
CA HIS A 59 11.40 -14.07 2.67
C HIS A 59 12.00 -14.42 1.30
N GLY A 60 13.08 -13.72 0.94
CA GLY A 60 13.83 -13.95 -0.30
C GLY A 60 13.06 -13.63 -1.58
N ALA A 61 11.95 -12.89 -1.48
CA ALA A 61 11.12 -12.54 -2.63
C ALA A 61 11.86 -11.53 -3.50
N ARG A 62 12.27 -11.97 -4.70
CA ARG A 62 12.77 -11.08 -5.75
C ARG A 62 11.69 -10.11 -6.23
N THR A 63 10.43 -10.48 -6.06
CA THR A 63 9.28 -9.66 -6.42
C THR A 63 8.42 -9.43 -5.20
N PHE A 64 8.07 -8.18 -4.92
CA PHE A 64 7.13 -7.84 -3.87
C PHE A 64 6.26 -6.64 -4.26
N ASN A 65 5.07 -6.58 -3.64
CA ASN A 65 4.07 -5.57 -3.96
C ASN A 65 3.80 -4.68 -2.75
N ILE A 66 3.74 -3.37 -2.98
CA ILE A 66 3.45 -2.36 -1.96
C ILE A 66 2.11 -1.72 -2.29
N LEU A 67 1.22 -1.61 -1.31
CA LEU A 67 -0.05 -0.91 -1.44
C LEU A 67 0.02 0.45 -0.74
N GLU A 68 -0.08 1.50 -1.55
CA GLU A 68 -0.11 2.90 -1.11
C GLU A 68 -1.50 3.49 -1.31
N ARG A 69 -1.96 4.31 -0.35
CA ARG A 69 -3.24 5.01 -0.52
C ARG A 69 -3.07 6.17 -1.49
N TRP A 70 -4.05 6.34 -2.36
CA TRP A 70 -4.15 7.50 -3.25
C TRP A 70 -5.59 8.00 -3.32
N ASP A 71 -5.80 9.28 -3.04
CA ASP A 71 -7.11 9.90 -3.23
C ASP A 71 -7.14 10.62 -4.61
N CYS A 72 -8.15 10.35 -5.42
CA CYS A 72 -8.31 11.01 -6.71
C CYS A 72 -8.55 12.52 -6.50
N PRO A 73 -7.70 13.42 -7.06
CA PRO A 73 -7.84 14.85 -6.82
C PRO A 73 -9.07 15.47 -7.48
N THR A 74 -9.72 14.79 -8.43
CA THR A 74 -10.92 15.29 -9.11
C THR A 74 -12.21 14.88 -8.40
N CYS A 75 -12.39 13.59 -8.09
CA CYS A 75 -13.64 13.10 -7.51
C CYS A 75 -13.55 12.75 -6.02
N GLY A 76 -12.36 12.79 -5.43
CA GLY A 76 -12.12 12.49 -4.02
C GLY A 76 -12.27 11.00 -3.64
N SER A 77 -12.41 10.10 -4.62
CA SER A 77 -12.46 8.66 -4.32
C SER A 77 -11.14 8.20 -3.71
N ALA A 78 -11.24 7.44 -2.61
CA ALA A 78 -10.09 6.79 -1.99
C ALA A 78 -9.78 5.50 -2.75
N GLU A 79 -8.62 5.46 -3.38
CA GLU A 79 -8.12 4.35 -4.19
C GLU A 79 -6.80 3.84 -3.59
N TRP A 80 -6.30 2.75 -4.15
CA TRP A 80 -4.99 2.20 -3.79
C TRP A 80 -4.11 2.12 -5.03
N ILE A 81 -2.83 2.37 -4.86
CA ILE A 81 -1.80 2.12 -5.86
C ILE A 81 -1.02 0.90 -5.44
N GLU A 82 -0.98 -0.09 -6.33
CA GLU A 82 -0.05 -1.19 -6.25
C GLU A 82 1.24 -0.82 -6.95
N VAL A 83 2.33 -0.84 -6.20
CA VAL A 83 3.70 -0.73 -6.70
C VAL A 83 4.27 -2.13 -6.79
N VAL A 84 4.70 -2.54 -7.98
CA VAL A 84 5.38 -3.82 -8.18
C VAL A 84 6.87 -3.57 -8.22
N VAL A 85 7.61 -4.24 -7.33
CA VAL A 85 9.07 -4.16 -7.26
C VAL A 85 9.62 -5.53 -7.62
N GLU A 86 10.58 -5.57 -8.55
CA GLU A 86 11.27 -6.79 -8.98
C GLU A 86 12.77 -6.55 -9.02
N ASP A 87 13.53 -7.41 -8.34
CA ASP A 87 14.99 -7.35 -8.18
C ASP A 87 15.47 -5.94 -7.74
N GLY A 88 14.73 -5.32 -6.83
CA GLY A 88 15.02 -3.98 -6.31
C GLY A 88 14.66 -2.83 -7.26
N ILE A 89 13.99 -3.11 -8.38
CA ILE A 89 13.57 -2.10 -9.37
C ILE A 89 12.05 -1.94 -9.34
N VAL A 90 11.58 -0.70 -9.31
CA VAL A 90 10.16 -0.38 -9.47
C VAL A 90 9.73 -0.70 -10.90
N GLN A 91 8.92 -1.73 -11.11
CA GLN A 91 8.50 -2.16 -12.45
C GLN A 91 7.30 -1.38 -12.96
N ALA A 92 6.28 -1.26 -12.11
CA ALA A 92 4.99 -0.73 -12.54
C ALA A 92 4.21 -0.13 -11.36
N PHE A 93 3.27 0.73 -11.74
CA PHE A 93 2.23 1.24 -10.87
C PHE A 93 0.87 0.91 -11.46
N ALA A 94 -0.07 0.51 -10.62
CA ALA A 94 -1.46 0.31 -11.01
C ALA A 94 -2.40 0.85 -9.95
N THR A 95 -3.43 1.59 -10.35
CA THR A 95 -4.56 1.87 -9.46
C THR A 95 -5.41 0.62 -9.33
N VAL A 96 -5.63 0.17 -8.09
CA VAL A 96 -6.30 -1.08 -7.76
C VAL A 96 -7.35 -0.86 -6.67
N PRO A 97 -8.46 -1.62 -6.67
CA PRO A 97 -9.37 -1.61 -5.54
C PRO A 97 -8.73 -2.36 -4.36
N LEU A 98 -9.00 -1.92 -3.13
CA LEU A 98 -8.67 -2.71 -1.94
C LEU A 98 -9.75 -3.76 -1.69
N ASP A 99 -9.66 -4.85 -2.43
CA ASP A 99 -10.42 -6.07 -2.21
C ASP A 99 -9.54 -7.17 -1.60
N LEU A 100 -10.16 -8.33 -1.33
CA LEU A 100 -9.47 -9.48 -0.78
C LEU A 100 -8.29 -9.97 -1.65
N GLY A 101 -8.42 -9.94 -2.97
CA GLY A 101 -7.38 -10.38 -3.89
C GLY A 101 -6.19 -9.43 -3.89
N THR A 102 -6.46 -8.13 -3.82
CA THR A 102 -5.45 -7.07 -3.68
C THR A 102 -4.74 -7.13 -2.34
N PHE A 103 -5.49 -7.26 -1.26
CA PHE A 103 -4.88 -7.39 0.05
C PHE A 103 -4.01 -8.65 0.15
N ARG A 104 -4.52 -9.80 -0.31
CA ARG A 104 -3.76 -11.06 -0.21
C ARG A 104 -2.49 -11.11 -1.03
N ARG A 105 -2.39 -10.40 -2.16
CA ARG A 105 -1.16 -10.40 -2.99
C ARG A 105 -0.15 -9.34 -2.57
N ALA A 106 -0.56 -8.39 -1.74
CA ALA A 106 0.34 -7.37 -1.22
C ALA A 106 1.36 -7.98 -0.28
N THR A 107 2.59 -7.51 -0.36
CA THR A 107 3.63 -7.81 0.61
C THR A 107 3.60 -6.79 1.73
N TYR A 108 3.46 -5.52 1.36
CA TYR A 108 3.37 -4.38 2.27
C TYR A 108 2.15 -3.54 1.98
N VAL A 109 1.64 -2.90 3.03
CA VAL A 109 0.56 -1.92 2.93
C VAL A 109 0.86 -0.72 3.81
N SER A 110 0.60 0.47 3.28
CA SER A 110 0.82 1.74 3.97
C SER A 110 -0.04 1.89 5.23
N GLU A 111 0.33 2.83 6.09
CA GLU A 111 -0.38 3.15 7.35
C GLU A 111 -1.86 3.49 7.15
N ALA A 112 -2.27 3.89 5.95
CA ALA A 112 -3.67 4.10 5.62
C ALA A 112 -4.55 2.86 5.88
N ILE A 113 -3.96 1.67 5.97
CA ILE A 113 -4.66 0.44 6.35
C ILE A 113 -5.29 0.51 7.75
N ILE A 114 -4.77 1.35 8.66
CA ILE A 114 -5.32 1.53 10.00
C ILE A 114 -6.79 1.95 9.94
N HIS A 115 -7.10 2.96 9.12
CA HIS A 115 -8.46 3.46 8.96
C HIS A 115 -9.37 2.42 8.29
N VAL A 116 -8.86 1.73 7.26
CA VAL A 116 -9.63 0.66 6.62
C VAL A 116 -9.93 -0.47 7.60
N TYR A 117 -8.94 -0.85 8.41
CA TYR A 117 -9.11 -1.90 9.41
C TYR A 117 -10.23 -1.55 10.38
N GLU A 118 -10.21 -0.32 10.93
CA GLU A 118 -11.24 0.17 11.84
C GLU A 118 -12.62 0.23 11.17
N ASP A 119 -12.71 0.77 9.95
CA ASP A 119 -13.96 0.85 9.19
C ASP A 119 -14.58 -0.53 8.88
N ARG A 120 -13.73 -1.53 8.60
CA ARG A 120 -14.18 -2.87 8.17
C ARG A 120 -14.46 -3.80 9.34
N THR A 121 -13.72 -3.67 10.43
CA THR A 121 -13.81 -4.59 11.59
C THR A 121 -14.57 -3.99 12.77
N GLY A 122 -14.67 -2.67 12.85
CA GLY A 122 -15.15 -1.94 14.03
C GLY A 122 -14.15 -1.94 15.20
N GLU A 123 -12.92 -2.40 14.99
CA GLU A 123 -11.87 -2.50 16.00
C GLU A 123 -10.67 -1.61 15.64
N SER A 124 -10.01 -1.00 16.63
CA SER A 124 -8.72 -0.37 16.39
C SER A 124 -7.64 -1.40 16.04
N LEU A 125 -6.80 -1.08 15.05
CA LEU A 125 -5.64 -1.89 14.67
C LEU A 125 -4.61 -1.98 15.79
N TYR A 126 -4.54 -0.97 16.65
CA TYR A 126 -3.61 -0.95 17.79
C TYR A 126 -4.31 -1.34 19.09
N VAL A 127 -3.57 -2.06 19.93
CA VAL A 127 -3.90 -2.32 21.33
C VAL A 127 -2.82 -1.67 22.19
N GLY A 128 -3.10 -0.46 22.67
CA GLY A 128 -2.06 0.39 23.26
C GLY A 128 -1.06 0.84 22.19
N THR A 129 0.21 0.46 22.34
CA THR A 129 1.27 0.75 21.36
C THR A 129 1.60 -0.43 20.44
N GLU A 130 0.96 -1.57 20.63
CA GLU A 130 1.23 -2.79 19.86
C GLU A 130 0.20 -2.99 18.75
N ILE A 131 0.64 -3.55 17.63
CA ILE A 131 -0.26 -3.98 16.55
C ILE A 131 -1.06 -5.17 17.07
N ARG A 132 -2.37 -5.14 16.85
CA ARG A 132 -3.28 -6.22 17.24
C ARG A 132 -2.82 -7.54 16.62
N ARG A 133 -2.66 -8.56 17.46
CA ARG A 133 -2.33 -9.91 17.00
C ARG A 133 -3.45 -10.46 16.09
N GLY A 134 -3.05 -11.00 14.95
CA GLY A 134 -3.96 -11.59 13.97
C GLY A 134 -4.83 -10.56 13.25
N TRP A 135 -4.33 -9.33 13.08
CA TRP A 135 -5.06 -8.29 12.37
C TRP A 135 -5.28 -8.64 10.90
N GLN A 136 -4.32 -9.31 10.24
CA GLN A 136 -4.46 -9.71 8.83
C GLN A 136 -5.65 -10.64 8.64
N GLU A 137 -5.78 -11.69 9.47
CA GLU A 137 -6.86 -12.67 9.38
C GLU A 137 -8.23 -12.02 9.63
N ARG A 138 -8.30 -11.07 10.57
CA ARG A 138 -9.53 -10.30 10.84
C ARG A 138 -9.93 -9.43 9.67
N LEU A 139 -8.97 -8.70 9.08
CA LEU A 139 -9.25 -7.87 7.93
C LEU A 139 -9.66 -8.74 6.72
N ILE A 140 -8.98 -9.87 6.51
CA ILE A 140 -9.36 -10.86 5.49
C ILE A 140 -10.81 -11.30 5.67
N ALA A 141 -11.20 -11.70 6.89
CA ALA A 141 -12.58 -12.11 7.17
C ALA A 141 -13.59 -10.97 6.92
N ALA A 142 -13.24 -9.73 7.27
CA ALA A 142 -14.09 -8.57 7.00
C ALA A 142 -14.23 -8.28 5.50
N LEU A 143 -13.15 -8.41 4.72
CA LEU A 143 -13.17 -8.25 3.27
C LEU A 143 -13.93 -9.38 2.56
N GLU A 144 -13.91 -10.60 3.09
CA GLU A 144 -14.72 -11.73 2.60
C GLU A 144 -16.21 -11.48 2.80
N ASN A 145 -16.62 -11.03 3.99
CA ASN A 145 -18.02 -10.77 4.33
C ASN A 145 -18.57 -9.52 3.63
N GLY A 146 -17.72 -8.56 3.27
CA GLY A 146 -18.10 -7.34 2.55
C GLY A 146 -18.55 -7.56 1.10
N LYS A 147 -18.36 -8.76 0.52
CA LYS A 147 -18.84 -9.09 -0.84
C LYS A 147 -20.35 -9.32 -0.95
N GLN A 148 -21.09 -9.31 0.16
CA GLN A 148 -22.53 -9.60 0.20
C GLN A 148 -23.45 -8.37 0.28
N ARG A 149 -22.95 -7.15 0.04
CA ARG A 149 -23.79 -5.94 0.00
C ARG A 149 -23.95 -5.39 -1.41
#